data_AF-A0A2W5MXP5-F1
#
_entry.id   AF-A0A2W5MXP5-F1
#
_cell.length_a   1.000
_cell.length_b   1.000
_cell.length_c   1.000
_cell.angle_alpha   90.00
_cell.angle_beta   90.00
_cell.angle_gamma   90.00
#
_symmetry.space_group_name_H-M   'P 1'
#
loop_
_entity.id
_entity.type
_entity.pdbx_description
1 polymer ?
#
loop_
_entity_poly.entity_id
_entity_poly.type
_entity_poly.pdbx_seq_one_letter_code
_entity_poly.pdbx_strand_id
1 'polypeptide(L)' 'MGKTRVTVTLDQDVEEWLQAASKGAGKSLSEVIRICLREYHDAQPNRFARTDKARSPSEDAWKRDRGPR' A
#
# COMPACT_ATOMS: atom_id res chain seq x y z
N MET A 1 17.91 2.11 -12.59
CA MET A 1 16.52 2.31 -12.12
C MET A 1 16.46 3.56 -11.27
N GLY A 2 15.66 4.55 -11.65
CA GLY A 2 15.45 5.76 -10.84
C GLY A 2 14.67 5.43 -9.56
N LYS A 3 15.01 6.08 -8.45
CA LYS A 3 14.21 6.04 -7.22
C LYS A 3 13.32 7.27 -7.20
N THR A 4 12.01 7.08 -7.06
CA THR A 4 11.06 8.18 -6.84
C THR A 4 10.79 8.31 -5.35
N ARG A 5 10.95 9.51 -4.80
CA ARG A 5 10.57 9.80 -3.41
C ARG A 5 9.08 10.16 -3.38
N VAL A 6 8.34 9.47 -2.52
CA VAL A 6 6.93 9.74 -2.26
C VAL A 6 6.76 9.96 -0.75
N THR A 7 5.93 10.92 -0.38
CA THR A 7 5.49 11.14 1.00
C THR A 7 4.03 10.70 1.09
N VAL A 8 3.70 9.91 2.11
CA VAL A 8 2.33 9.46 2.39
C VAL A 8 1.99 9.82 3.83
N THR A 9 0.75 10.26 4.05
CA THR A 9 0.18 10.41 5.39
C THR A 9 -0.59 9.13 5.69
N LEU A 10 -0.40 8.58 6.89
CA LEU A 10 -1.04 7.35 7.34
C LEU A 10 -1.88 7.64 8.57
N ASP A 11 -2.93 6.84 8.75
CA ASP A 11 -3.62 6.77 10.04
C ASP A 11 -2.67 6.22 11.10
N GLN A 12 -2.86 6.66 12.34
CA GLN A 12 -1.95 6.37 13.45
C GLN A 12 -1.79 4.87 13.71
N ASP A 13 -2.88 4.12 13.65
CA ASP A 13 -2.90 2.66 13.84
C ASP A 13 -2.08 1.93 12.76
N VAL A 14 -2.16 2.39 11.52
CA VAL A 14 -1.38 1.86 10.40
C VAL A 14 0.10 2.17 10.58
N GLU A 15 0.44 3.38 11.03
CA GLU A 15 1.83 3.74 11.34
C GLU A 15 2.40 2.86 12.45
N GLU A 16 1.67 2.68 13.55
CA GLU A 16 2.09 1.86 14.69
C GLU A 16 2.35 0.42 14.28
N TRP A 17 1.47 -0.16 13.47
CA TRP A 17 1.66 -1.50 12.91
C TRP A 17 2.93 -1.61 12.05
N LEU A 18 3.16 -0.66 11.16
CA LEU A 18 4.35 -0.64 10.31
C LEU A 18 5.64 -0.45 11.13
N GLN A 19 5.60 0.38 12.17
CA GLN A 19 6.72 0.58 13.09
C GLN A 19 7.06 -0.70 13.86
N ALA A 20 6.04 -1.44 14.32
CA ALA A 20 6.24 -2.73 14.98
C ALA A 20 6.87 -3.76 14.02
N ALA A 21 6.39 -3.84 12.77
CA ALA A 21 6.95 -4.71 11.74
C ALA A 21 8.41 -4.36 11.40
N SER A 22 8.70 -3.06 11.28
CA SER A 22 10.04 -2.50 11.08
C SER A 22 11.01 -2.94 12.19
N LYS A 23 10.61 -2.77 13.46
CA LYS A 23 11.40 -3.20 14.62
C LYS A 23 11.59 -4.72 14.67
N GLY A 24 10.53 -5.49 14.45
CA GLY A 24 10.58 -6.96 14.49
C GLY A 24 11.45 -7.56 13.39
N ALA A 25 11.50 -6.94 12.21
CA ALA A 25 12.30 -7.41 11.09
C ALA A 25 13.74 -6.84 11.06
N GLY A 26 14.06 -5.84 11.90
CA GLY A 26 15.33 -5.12 11.85
C GLY A 26 15.54 -4.35 10.54
N LYS A 27 14.46 -3.89 9.90
CA LYS A 27 14.46 -3.21 8.59
C LYS A 27 13.96 -1.79 8.75
N SER A 28 14.33 -0.90 7.82
CA SER A 28 13.71 0.43 7.79
C SER A 28 12.24 0.36 7.38
N LEU A 29 11.42 1.32 7.82
CA LEU A 29 10.03 1.48 7.36
C LEU A 29 9.92 1.47 5.83
N SER A 30 10.81 2.19 5.16
CA SER A 30 10.86 2.25 3.69
C SER A 30 11.13 0.88 3.04
N GLU A 31 11.84 -0.03 3.71
CA GLU A 31 12.02 -1.40 3.23
C GLU A 31 10.78 -2.25 3.49
N VAL A 32 10.18 -2.14 4.67
CA VAL A 32 8.93 -2.85 4.99
C VAL A 32 7.83 -2.47 3.99
N ILE A 33 7.63 -1.17 3.75
CA ILE A 33 6.64 -0.67 2.77
C ILE A 33 6.94 -1.22 1.38
N ARG A 34 8.21 -1.26 0.95
CA ARG A 34 8.59 -1.83 -0.36
C ARG A 34 8.29 -3.32 -0.46
N ILE A 35 8.47 -4.07 0.63
CA ILE A 35 8.13 -5.50 0.69
C ILE A 35 6.62 -5.67 0.57
N CYS A 36 5.84 -4.97 1.40
CA CYS A 36 4.38 -5.06 1.38
C CYS A 36 3.80 -4.69 0.00
N LEU A 37 4.30 -3.62 -0.64
CA LEU A 37 3.86 -3.24 -1.97
C LEU A 37 4.21 -4.28 -3.05
N ARG A 38 5.35 -4.96 -2.92
CA ARG A 38 5.75 -6.03 -3.84
C ARG A 38 4.88 -7.28 -3.66
N GLU A 39 4.73 -7.74 -2.42
CA GLU A 39 3.87 -8.90 -2.10
C GLU A 39 2.43 -8.64 -2.55
N TYR A 40 1.95 -7.42 -2.34
CA TYR A 40 0.62 -7.03 -2.79
C TYR A 40 0.50 -7.00 -4.32
N HIS A 41 1.51 -6.46 -5.02
CA HIS A 41 1.54 -6.50 -6.48
C HIS A 41 1.55 -7.94 -7.00
N ASP A 42 2.33 -8.83 -6.41
CA ASP A 42 2.40 -10.23 -6.83
C ASP A 42 1.09 -10.98 -6.55
N ALA A 43 0.40 -10.66 -5.45
CA ALA A 43 -0.92 -11.19 -5.14
C ALA A 43 -2.04 -10.60 -6.02
N GLN A 44 -1.87 -9.36 -6.51
CA GLN A 44 -2.88 -8.59 -7.23
C GLN A 44 -2.28 -7.81 -8.42
N PRO A 45 -1.73 -8.49 -9.45
CA PRO A 45 -0.90 -7.86 -10.48
C PRO A 45 -1.64 -6.82 -11.33
N ASN A 46 -2.96 -6.99 -11.50
CA ASN A 46 -3.78 -6.13 -12.36
C ASN A 46 -4.46 -4.96 -11.63
N ARG A 47 -4.28 -4.83 -10.31
CA ARG A 47 -5.08 -3.90 -9.52
C ARG A 47 -4.75 -2.43 -9.78
N PHE A 48 -3.47 -2.12 -10.00
CA PHE A 48 -3.01 -0.78 -10.34
C PHE A 48 -2.88 -0.54 -11.85
N ALA A 49 -3.20 -1.53 -12.69
CA ALA A 49 -3.22 -1.34 -14.15
C ALA A 49 -4.40 -0.46 -14.60
N ARG A 50 -5.45 -0.32 -13.76
CA ARG A 50 -6.66 0.47 -14.05
C ARG A 50 -6.63 1.90 -13.47
N THR A 51 -5.45 2.44 -13.17
CA THR A 51 -5.26 3.75 -12.49
C THR A 51 -5.65 4.97 -13.33
N ASP A 52 -6.40 4.80 -14.42
CA ASP A 52 -7.17 5.91 -15.01
C ASP A 52 -8.41 6.27 -14.12
N LYS A 53 -8.90 5.32 -13.31
CA LYS A 53 -10.09 5.54 -12.45
C LYS A 53 -9.79 6.06 -11.04
N ALA A 54 -8.52 6.15 -10.63
CA ALA A 54 -8.13 6.59 -9.29
C ALA A 54 -8.28 8.12 -9.06
N ARG A 55 -8.69 8.88 -10.10
CA ARG A 55 -9.10 10.29 -9.95
C ARG A 55 -10.50 10.50 -9.37
N SER A 56 -11.27 9.44 -9.09
CA SER A 56 -12.57 9.60 -8.43
C SER A 56 -12.38 9.67 -6.91
N PRO A 57 -12.65 10.83 -6.25
CA PRO A 57 -12.41 11.05 -4.82
C PRO A 57 -13.45 10.36 -3.90
N SER A 58 -14.16 9.34 -4.37
CA SER A 58 -15.22 8.70 -3.59
C SER A 58 -14.68 7.47 -2.86
N GLU A 59 -14.73 7.49 -1.53
CA GLU A 59 -14.39 6.36 -0.63
C GLU A 59 -15.08 5.03 -1.04
N ASP A 60 -16.22 5.11 -1.74
CA ASP A 60 -16.97 3.98 -2.29
C ASP A 60 -16.19 3.13 -3.31
N ALA A 61 -15.21 3.70 -4.01
CA ALA A 61 -14.44 2.97 -5.02
C ALA A 61 -13.54 1.89 -4.40
N TRP A 62 -13.08 2.10 -3.17
CA TRP A 62 -12.28 1.10 -2.43
C TRP A 62 -13.14 -0.02 -1.82
N LYS A 63 -14.38 0.30 -1.42
CA LYS A 63 -15.29 -0.69 -0.81
C LYS A 63 -15.84 -1.69 -1.83
N ARG A 64 -16.07 -1.28 -3.09
CA ARG A 64 -16.61 -2.16 -4.14
C ARG A 64 -15.69 -3.32 -4.53
N ASP A 65 -14.39 -3.21 -4.28
CA ASP A 65 -13.44 -4.29 -4.58
C ASP A 65 -13.40 -5.38 -3.49
N ARG A 66 -14.14 -5.19 -2.38
CA ARG A 66 -14.36 -6.20 -1.34
C ARG A 66 -15.85 -6.54 -1.22
N GLY A 67 -16.39 -7.28 -2.19
CA GLY A 67 -17.72 -7.90 -2.16
C GLY A 67 -17.68 -9.29 -2.80
N PRO A 68 -18.48 -10.27 -2.32
CA PRO A 68 -18.08 -11.67 -2.19
C PRO A 68 -18.06 -12.43 -3.52
N ARG A 69 -17.34 -13.56 -3.49
CA ARG A 69 -17.19 -14.57 -4.55
C ARG A 69 -18.36 -14.69 -5.52
#